data_AF-A0A0F8WLC3-F1
#
_entry.id   AF-A0A0F8WLC3-F1
#
_cell.length_a   1.000
_cell.length_b   1.000
_cell.length_c   1.000
_cell.angle_alpha   90.00
_cell.angle_beta   90.00
_cell.angle_gamma   90.00
#
_symmetry.space_group_name_H-M   'P 1'
#
loop_
_entity.id
_entity.type
_entity.pdbx_description
1 polymer ?
#
loop_
_entity_poly.entity_id
_entity_poly.type
_entity_poly.pdbx_seq_one_letter_code
_entity_poly.pdbx_strand_id
1 'polypeptide(L)' 'MILNDEIKKQIDNMGQEEMAKKWRFAPAGDPMFQGEAGNYFTKRFNELGGFTSAISKKIGW' A
#
# COMPACT_ATOMS: atom_id res chain seq x y z
N MET A 1 9.16 14.34 -8.06
CA MET A 1 8.26 13.56 -8.94
C MET A 1 6.88 13.72 -8.37
N ILE A 2 5.99 14.39 -9.09
CA ILE A 2 4.62 14.69 -8.64
C ILE A 2 3.84 13.38 -8.53
N LEU A 3 3.13 13.20 -7.42
CA LEU A 3 2.18 12.10 -7.24
C LEU A 3 1.19 12.03 -8.42
N ASN A 4 1.16 10.91 -9.13
CA ASN A 4 0.19 10.67 -10.21
C ASN A 4 -1.22 10.49 -9.60
N ASP A 5 -2.20 11.26 -10.09
CA ASP A 5 -3.60 11.23 -9.64
C ASP A 5 -4.23 9.84 -9.75
N GLU A 6 -3.87 9.04 -10.75
CA GLU A 6 -4.37 7.67 -10.90
C GLU A 6 -3.86 6.75 -9.79
N ILE A 7 -2.56 6.83 -9.48
CA ILE A 7 -1.95 6.06 -8.39
C ILE A 7 -2.54 6.49 -7.05
N LYS A 8 -2.70 7.79 -6.84
CA LYS A 8 -3.36 8.32 -5.64
C LYS A 8 -4.77 7.76 -5.50
N LYS A 9 -5.57 7.79 -6.56
CA LYS A 9 -6.95 7.26 -6.55
C LYS A 9 -6.98 5.76 -6.29
N GLN A 10 -6.02 5.00 -6.79
CA GLN A 10 -5.89 3.58 -6.46
C GLN A 10 -5.63 3.39 -4.97
N ILE A 11 -4.67 4.12 -4.38
CA ILE A 11 -4.34 4.06 -2.95
C ILE A 11 -5.55 4.45 -2.10
N ASP A 12 -6.28 5.49 -2.49
CA ASP A 12 -7.46 5.99 -1.76
C ASP A 12 -8.61 4.97 -1.70
N ASN A 13 -8.72 4.12 -2.73
CA ASN A 13 -9.75 3.09 -2.81
C ASN A 13 -9.35 1.77 -2.12
N MET A 14 -8.10 1.60 -1.69
CA MET A 14 -7.67 0.37 -1.03
C MET A 14 -8.04 0.35 0.46
N GLY A 15 -8.55 -0.79 0.90
CA GLY A 15 -8.64 -1.13 2.33
C GLY A 15 -7.31 -1.62 2.91
N GLN A 16 -7.20 -1.68 4.24
CA GLN A 16 -5.98 -2.11 4.95
C GLN A 16 -5.42 -3.45 4.45
N GLU A 17 -6.29 -4.44 4.26
CA GLU A 17 -5.91 -5.78 3.79
C GLU A 17 -5.42 -5.78 2.34
N GLU A 18 -6.06 -5.01 1.46
CA GLU A 18 -5.64 -4.89 0.06
C GLU A 18 -4.28 -4.20 -0.04
N MET A 19 -4.06 -3.14 0.75
CA MET A 19 -2.76 -2.49 0.87
C MET A 19 -1.70 -3.46 1.38
N ALA A 20 -1.99 -4.24 2.43
CA ALA A 20 -1.07 -5.23 2.96
C ALA A 20 -0.71 -6.31 1.91
N LYS A 21 -1.71 -6.79 1.17
CA LYS A 21 -1.51 -7.75 0.07
C LYS A 21 -0.63 -7.13 -1.02
N LYS A 22 -0.92 -5.90 -1.44
CA LYS A 22 -0.16 -5.17 -2.47
C LYS A 22 1.29 -4.96 -2.02
N TRP A 23 1.51 -4.52 -0.78
CA TRP A 23 2.85 -4.36 -0.20
C TRP A 23 3.66 -5.66 -0.21
N ARG A 24 3.01 -6.79 0.09
CA ARG A 24 3.70 -8.08 0.23
C ARG A 24 4.03 -8.75 -1.10
N PHE A 25 3.16 -8.60 -2.11
CA PHE A 25 3.26 -9.38 -3.36
C PHE A 25 3.62 -8.55 -4.60
N ALA A 26 3.77 -7.24 -4.48
CA ALA A 26 4.22 -6.44 -5.60
C ALA A 26 5.68 -6.75 -5.98
N PRO A 27 6.01 -6.66 -7.28
CA PRO A 27 7.40 -6.79 -7.73
C PRO A 27 8.25 -5.64 -7.18
N ALA A 28 9.54 -5.91 -7.01
CA ALA A 28 10.51 -4.87 -6.68
C ALA A 28 10.49 -3.78 -7.77
N GLY A 29 10.43 -2.52 -7.35
CA GLY A 29 10.38 -1.38 -8.26
C GLY A 29 8.97 -0.98 -8.73
N ASP A 30 7.90 -1.51 -8.12
CA ASP A 30 6.54 -1.04 -8.39
C ASP A 30 6.43 0.49 -8.13
N PRO A 31 5.95 1.29 -9.12
CA PRO A 31 5.84 2.74 -8.99
C PRO A 31 5.01 3.22 -7.79
N MET A 32 4.06 2.40 -7.31
CA MET A 32 3.23 2.73 -6.15
C MET A 32 4.04 2.83 -4.85
N PHE A 33 5.24 2.23 -4.82
CA PHE A 33 6.15 2.24 -3.67
C PHE A 33 7.37 3.14 -3.86
N GLN A 34 7.36 4.01 -4.88
CA GLN A 34 8.47 4.91 -5.17
C GLN A 34 8.11 6.38 -4.93
N GLY A 35 9.09 7.17 -4.50
CA GLY A 35 8.96 8.62 -4.36
C GLY A 35 7.74 9.06 -3.54
N GLU A 36 7.01 10.06 -4.03
CA GLU A 36 5.81 10.60 -3.37
C GLU A 36 4.67 9.58 -3.26
N ALA A 37 4.53 8.68 -4.24
CA ALA A 37 3.51 7.62 -4.20
C ALA A 37 3.77 6.64 -3.05
N GLY A 38 5.03 6.20 -2.87
CA GLY A 38 5.40 5.32 -1.75
C GLY A 38 5.20 5.98 -0.39
N ASN A 39 5.51 7.28 -0.28
CA ASN A 39 5.25 8.06 0.93
C ASN A 39 3.75 8.14 1.22
N TYR A 40 2.93 8.42 0.19
CA TYR A 40 1.48 8.50 0.33
C TYR A 40 0.86 7.14 0.70
N PHE A 41 1.29 6.06 0.04
CA PHE A 41 0.89 4.70 0.35
C PHE A 41 1.18 4.37 1.82
N THR A 42 2.41 4.63 2.27
CA THR A 42 2.83 4.31 3.64
C THR A 42 2.02 5.09 4.67
N LYS A 43 1.80 6.39 4.42
CA LYS A 43 0.95 7.22 5.28
C LYS A 43 -0.46 6.64 5.38
N ARG A 44 -1.11 6.40 4.24
CA ARG A 44 -2.48 5.87 4.21
C ARG A 44 -2.58 4.49 4.85
N PHE A 45 -1.60 3.63 4.60
CA PHE A 45 -1.57 2.29 5.17
C PHE A 45 -1.48 2.34 6.70
N ASN A 46 -0.64 3.23 7.26
CA ASN A 46 -0.53 3.44 8.70
C ASN A 46 -1.82 4.01 9.32
N GLU A 47 -2.48 4.95 8.65
CA GLU A 47 -3.80 5.48 9.07
C GLU A 47 -4.86 4.37 9.16
N LEU A 48 -4.77 3.36 8.30
CA LEU A 48 -5.66 2.20 8.30
C LEU A 48 -5.25 1.12 9.30
N GLY A 49 -4.17 1.32 10.09
CA GLY A 49 -3.68 0.38 11.10
C GLY A 49 -2.47 -0.46 10.66
N GLY A 50 -1.93 -0.20 9.47
CA GLY A 50 -0.68 -0.78 8.97
C GLY A 50 -0.74 -2.30 8.80
N PHE A 51 0.44 -2.92 8.79
CA PHE A 51 0.58 -4.36 8.65
C PHE A 51 0.50 -5.04 10.03
N THR A 52 -0.50 -5.90 10.22
CA THR A 52 -0.72 -6.59 11.50
C THR A 52 -0.50 -8.10 11.38
N SER A 53 -0.21 -8.77 12.51
CA SER A 53 -0.11 -10.23 12.56
C SER A 53 -1.41 -10.94 12.15
N ALA A 54 -2.57 -10.33 12.41
CA ALA A 54 -3.86 -10.87 11.99
C ALA A 54 -3.99 -10.86 10.46
N ILE A 55 -3.61 -9.75 9.81
CA ILE A 55 -3.61 -9.65 8.35
C ILE A 55 -2.58 -10.61 7.74
N SER A 56 -1.37 -10.70 8.30
CA SER A 56 -0.34 -11.66 7.87
C SER A 56 -0.92 -13.07 7.74
N LYS A 57 -1.53 -13.56 8.83
CA LYS A 57 -2.13 -14.90 8.88
C LYS A 57 -3.26 -15.06 7.87
N LYS A 58 -4.05 -14.01 7.65
CA LYS A 58 -5.16 -14.03 6.68
C LYS A 58 -4.66 -14.10 5.24
N ILE A 59 -3.57 -13.41 4.91
CA ILE A 59 -3.01 -13.38 3.54
C ILE A 59 -1.97 -14.48 3.28
N GLY A 60 -1.86 -15.47 4.18
CA GLY A 60 -1.08 -16.69 3.98
C GLY A 60 0.37 -16.61 4.45
N TRP A 61 0.65 -15.91 5.55
CA TRP A 61 1.97 -15.89 6.19
C TRP A 61 1.92 -15.87 7.72
#